data_AF-A0A4X1SIB8-F1
#
_entry.id   AF-A0A4X1SIB8-F1
#
_cell.length_a   1.000
_cell.length_b   1.000
_cell.length_c   1.000
_cell.angle_alpha   90.00
_cell.angle_beta   90.00
_cell.angle_gamma   90.00
#
_symmetry.space_group_name_H-M   'P 1'
#
loop_
_entity.id
_entity.type
_entity.pdbx_description
1 polymer ?
#
loop_
_entity_poly.entity_id
_entity_poly.type
_entity_poly.pdbx_seq_one_letter_code
_entity_poly.pdbx_strand_id
1 'polypeptide(L)'
;TFHREPAGWRGDIRPGVLESCQLINYSCIERLGNKTHSVSPQMRLSFIVFSSQATIILPLTGDRGKISEGLDNLKRVSPVGETYIHEGLKLANEQIEKAGGLKTSSIIIALTDGKLDGLVPSYAEKEAKISRSLGARVYCVGVLDFEQAQLERIADSKEQVFPVTGGFQALKGIINSILAQSCTEILELRPSSVCVGEEFQIVLNGRGFSLGSRKGSVLCTYTVNETYTKSVMPVSVEHNSMLCPAPTLHEVGETLDVSVSFNGGKSVISSSLIVTATEC
;
A
#
# COMPACT_ATOMS: atom_id res chain seq x y z
N THR A 1 -61.11 4.13 -9.40
CA THR A 1 -59.97 4.91 -9.93
C THR A 1 -59.28 5.59 -8.76
N PHE A 2 -58.25 4.94 -8.21
CA PHE A 2 -57.38 5.50 -7.19
C PHE A 2 -55.94 5.25 -7.64
N HIS A 3 -55.23 6.34 -7.95
CA HIS A 3 -53.79 6.32 -8.20
C HIS A 3 -53.06 6.12 -6.87
N ARG A 4 -52.16 5.14 -6.85
CA ARG A 4 -51.18 4.89 -5.79
C ARG A 4 -49.83 5.38 -6.30
N GLU A 5 -49.25 6.39 -5.67
CA GLU A 5 -47.83 6.74 -5.84
C GLU A 5 -46.95 5.69 -5.14
N PRO A 6 -45.77 5.32 -5.70
CA PRO A 6 -44.87 4.36 -5.07
C PRO A 6 -43.91 5.01 -4.06
N ALA A 7 -43.53 4.18 -3.09
CA ALA A 7 -42.79 4.45 -1.88
C ALA A 7 -41.46 5.21 -2.07
N GLY A 8 -41.27 6.24 -1.24
CA GLY A 8 -39.96 6.80 -0.94
C GLY A 8 -39.19 5.88 0.01
N TRP A 9 -38.02 5.41 -0.44
CA TRP A 9 -37.07 4.67 0.39
C TRP A 9 -36.32 5.66 1.29
N ARG A 10 -36.62 5.66 2.60
CA ARG A 10 -35.68 6.14 3.63
C ARG A 10 -34.80 4.97 4.03
N GLY A 11 -33.51 5.05 3.73
CA GLY A 11 -32.51 4.10 4.21
C GLY A 11 -32.22 4.33 5.69
N ASP A 12 -33.05 3.79 6.57
CA ASP A 12 -32.74 3.71 8.00
C ASP A 12 -31.75 2.56 8.23
N ILE A 13 -30.46 2.88 8.41
CA ILE A 13 -29.47 1.93 8.95
C ILE A 13 -29.86 1.63 10.39
N ARG A 14 -30.14 0.36 10.71
CA ARG A 14 -30.59 -0.05 12.05
C ARG A 14 -29.50 0.29 13.09
N PRO A 15 -29.86 0.81 14.29
CA PRO A 15 -28.88 1.24 15.31
C PRO A 15 -27.83 0.18 15.70
N GLY A 16 -28.19 -1.11 15.76
CA GLY A 16 -27.23 -2.19 16.09
C GLY A 16 -26.21 -2.51 14.98
N VAL A 17 -26.44 -2.03 13.75
CA VAL A 17 -25.54 -2.19 12.61
C VAL A 17 -24.39 -1.18 12.69
N LEU A 18 -24.69 0.04 13.13
CA LEU A 18 -23.72 1.10 13.40
C LEU A 18 -22.78 0.72 14.55
N GLU A 19 -23.32 0.21 15.66
CA GLU A 19 -22.50 -0.28 16.79
C GLU A 19 -21.56 -1.42 16.37
N SER A 20 -22.03 -2.34 15.52
CA SER A 20 -21.21 -3.46 15.01
C SER A 20 -20.08 -2.98 14.10
N CYS A 21 -20.35 -2.04 13.18
CA CYS A 21 -19.34 -1.40 12.34
C CYS A 21 -18.32 -0.60 13.17
N GLN A 22 -18.77 0.10 14.22
CA GLN A 22 -17.91 0.84 15.14
C GLN A 22 -17.03 -0.07 15.99
N LEU A 23 -17.56 -1.16 16.54
CA LEU A 23 -16.79 -2.15 17.31
C LEU A 23 -15.75 -2.88 16.42
N ILE A 24 -16.10 -3.13 15.15
CA ILE A 24 -15.21 -3.72 14.16
C ILE A 24 -14.11 -2.73 13.75
N ASN A 25 -14.42 -1.47 13.39
CA ASN A 25 -13.42 -0.40 13.15
C ASN A 25 -12.55 -0.14 14.38
N TYR A 26 -13.21 -0.15 15.54
CA TYR A 26 -12.72 -0.27 16.90
C TYR A 26 -11.48 -1.16 17.06
N SER A 27 -11.83 -2.43 17.24
CA SER A 27 -10.93 -3.55 17.44
C SER A 27 -9.93 -3.72 16.29
N CYS A 28 -10.31 -3.30 15.08
CA CYS A 28 -9.47 -3.18 13.90
C CYS A 28 -8.26 -2.29 14.14
N ILE A 29 -8.51 -1.03 14.47
CA ILE A 29 -7.48 -0.01 14.51
C ILE A 29 -6.64 -0.16 15.78
N GLU A 30 -7.24 -0.59 16.91
CA GLU A 30 -6.52 -0.88 18.16
C GLU A 30 -5.49 -2.01 17.98
N ARG A 31 -5.88 -3.12 17.35
CA ARG A 31 -4.95 -4.23 17.13
C ARG A 31 -3.95 -3.97 16.01
N LEU A 32 -4.26 -3.09 15.04
CA LEU A 32 -3.28 -2.50 14.12
C LEU A 32 -2.21 -1.76 14.93
N GLY A 33 -2.59 -0.77 15.75
CA GLY A 33 -1.66 0.00 16.59
C GLY A 33 -0.84 -0.86 17.56
N ASN A 34 -1.43 -1.91 18.14
CA ASN A 34 -0.73 -2.81 19.05
C ASN A 34 0.22 -3.78 18.33
N LYS A 35 -0.07 -4.18 17.09
CA LYS A 35 0.82 -5.08 16.33
C LYS A 35 1.96 -4.33 15.67
N THR A 36 1.75 -3.08 15.25
CA THR A 36 2.83 -2.19 14.79
C THR A 36 3.82 -1.84 15.90
N HIS A 37 3.42 -1.98 17.17
CA HIS A 37 4.27 -1.84 18.36
C HIS A 37 5.54 -2.72 18.32
N SER A 38 5.50 -3.87 17.62
CA SER A 38 6.60 -4.85 17.50
C SER A 38 7.35 -4.85 16.16
N VAL A 39 6.92 -4.09 15.13
CA VAL A 39 7.32 -4.40 13.74
C VAL A 39 8.26 -3.37 13.10
N SER A 40 8.26 -2.09 13.49
CA SER A 40 9.34 -1.14 13.12
C SER A 40 9.22 0.20 13.85
N PRO A 41 10.32 0.81 14.34
CA PRO A 41 10.32 2.18 14.91
C PRO A 41 10.03 3.29 13.88
N GLN A 42 9.96 2.99 12.58
CA GLN A 42 9.73 3.98 11.51
C GLN A 42 8.27 4.06 11.01
N MET A 43 7.35 3.27 11.57
CA MET A 43 5.97 3.24 11.11
C MET A 43 5.17 4.44 11.62
N ARG A 44 4.46 5.13 10.72
CA ARG A 44 3.56 6.24 11.04
C ARG A 44 2.12 5.86 10.73
N LEU A 45 1.18 6.33 11.56
CA LEU A 45 -0.25 6.07 11.40
C LEU A 45 -1.02 7.38 11.33
N SER A 46 -2.13 7.35 10.57
CA SER A 46 -3.15 8.39 10.54
C SER A 46 -4.52 7.74 10.55
N PHE A 47 -5.47 8.36 11.24
CA PHE A 47 -6.87 7.93 11.28
C PHE A 47 -7.75 9.01 10.68
N ILE A 48 -8.52 8.62 9.68
CA ILE A 48 -9.46 9.48 8.96
C ILE A 48 -10.82 8.82 9.05
N VAL A 49 -11.82 9.58 9.48
CA VAL A 49 -13.22 9.15 9.48
C VAL A 49 -13.96 9.93 8.41
N PHE A 50 -14.96 9.30 7.79
CA PHE A 50 -15.78 9.96 6.79
C PHE A 50 -17.25 9.53 6.95
N SER A 51 -18.12 10.47 6.60
CA SER A 51 -19.56 10.29 6.45
C SER A 51 -20.02 11.23 5.32
N SER A 52 -20.93 12.19 5.57
CA SER A 52 -21.19 13.32 4.66
C SER A 52 -20.04 14.34 4.63
N GLN A 53 -19.08 14.24 5.57
CA GLN A 53 -17.83 14.99 5.60
C GLN A 53 -16.70 14.07 6.09
N ALA A 54 -15.45 14.41 5.78
CA ALA A 54 -14.29 13.69 6.29
C ALA A 54 -13.49 14.51 7.30
N THR A 55 -12.88 13.85 8.28
CA THR A 55 -12.10 14.50 9.34
C THR A 55 -10.90 13.63 9.72
N ILE A 56 -9.76 14.28 9.94
CA ILE A 56 -8.55 13.64 10.45
C ILE A 56 -8.66 13.56 11.98
N ILE A 57 -8.85 12.35 12.52
CA ILE A 57 -8.85 12.09 13.97
C ILE A 57 -7.42 12.02 14.51
N LEU A 58 -6.52 11.44 13.71
CA LEU A 58 -5.09 11.36 14.03
C LEU A 58 -4.29 11.78 12.79
N PRO A 59 -3.60 12.92 12.82
CA PRO A 59 -2.64 13.28 11.78
C PRO A 59 -1.49 12.28 11.71
N LEU A 60 -0.89 12.12 10.53
CA LEU A 60 0.19 11.16 10.30
C LEU A 60 1.34 11.35 11.30
N THR A 61 1.53 10.38 12.19
CA THR A 61 2.52 10.44 13.26
C THR A 61 3.08 9.07 13.62
N GLY A 62 4.34 9.03 14.07
CA GLY A 62 4.95 7.86 14.71
C GLY A 62 4.91 7.91 16.24
N ASP A 63 4.38 8.99 16.81
CA ASP A 63 4.26 9.19 18.26
C ASP A 63 3.23 8.22 18.85
N ARG A 64 3.72 7.32 19.71
CA ARG A 64 2.92 6.25 20.31
C ARG A 64 1.83 6.77 21.25
N GLY A 65 2.08 7.87 21.97
CA GLY A 65 1.11 8.49 22.85
C GLY A 65 -0.06 9.05 22.05
N LYS A 66 0.24 9.78 20.96
CA LYS A 66 -0.79 10.31 20.04
C LYS A 66 -1.56 9.21 19.33
N ILE A 67 -0.90 8.10 18.96
CA ILE A 67 -1.58 6.95 18.36
C ILE A 67 -2.60 6.36 19.35
N SER A 68 -2.20 6.15 20.60
CA SER A 68 -3.10 5.64 21.65
C SER A 68 -4.30 6.58 21.88
N GLU A 69 -4.05 7.88 21.95
CA GLU A 69 -5.12 8.88 22.08
C GLU A 69 -6.05 8.90 20.86
N GLY A 70 -5.48 8.81 19.65
CA GLY A 70 -6.24 8.75 18.40
C GLY A 70 -7.16 7.53 18.35
N LEU A 71 -6.71 6.38 18.88
CA LEU A 71 -7.52 5.18 19.04
C LEU A 71 -8.70 5.42 19.98
N ASP A 72 -8.45 6.03 21.14
CA ASP A 72 -9.50 6.34 22.11
C ASP A 72 -10.52 7.36 21.56
N ASN A 73 -10.06 8.33 20.78
CA ASN A 73 -10.94 9.28 20.09
C ASN A 73 -11.79 8.57 19.04
N LEU A 74 -11.22 7.61 18.31
CA LEU A 74 -11.95 6.83 17.32
C LEU A 74 -13.08 5.98 17.95
N LYS A 75 -12.92 5.45 19.18
CA LYS A 75 -14.01 4.75 19.92
C LYS A 75 -15.25 5.60 20.09
N ARG A 76 -15.06 6.90 20.24
CA ARG A 76 -16.13 7.86 20.56
C ARG A 76 -16.83 8.40 19.32
N VAL A 77 -16.33 8.07 18.12
CA VAL A 77 -16.93 8.52 16.86
C VAL A 77 -18.19 7.71 16.59
N SER A 78 -19.34 8.38 16.48
CA SER A 78 -20.57 7.81 15.97
C SER A 78 -20.75 8.14 14.49
N PRO A 79 -20.72 7.14 13.59
CA PRO A 79 -21.01 7.40 12.18
C PRO A 79 -22.46 7.85 12.06
N VAL A 80 -22.68 9.00 11.42
CA VAL A 80 -24.01 9.49 11.07
C VAL A 80 -23.89 10.17 9.72
N GLY A 81 -24.82 9.91 8.81
CA GLY A 81 -24.85 10.53 7.48
C GLY A 81 -24.52 9.56 6.35
N GLU A 82 -24.22 10.13 5.18
CA GLU A 82 -23.94 9.38 3.96
C GLU A 82 -22.50 8.84 3.92
N THR A 83 -22.11 8.16 2.84
CA THR A 83 -20.81 7.47 2.72
C THR A 83 -19.90 8.16 1.69
N TYR A 84 -19.43 9.39 1.96
CA TYR A 84 -18.54 10.13 1.05
C TYR A 84 -17.07 9.70 1.21
N ILE A 85 -16.78 8.47 0.81
CA ILE A 85 -15.44 7.87 0.87
C ILE A 85 -14.37 8.69 0.13
N HIS A 86 -14.76 9.40 -0.94
CA HIS A 86 -13.86 10.25 -1.72
C HIS A 86 -13.26 11.39 -0.88
N GLU A 87 -14.01 11.98 0.04
CA GLU A 87 -13.49 13.02 0.96
C GLU A 87 -12.44 12.44 1.91
N GLY A 88 -12.63 11.19 2.38
CA GLY A 88 -11.63 10.49 3.18
C GLY A 88 -10.34 10.20 2.41
N LEU A 89 -10.46 9.72 1.17
CA LEU A 89 -9.32 9.48 0.28
C LEU A 89 -8.57 10.76 -0.04
N LYS A 90 -9.29 11.87 -0.26
CA LYS A 90 -8.69 13.19 -0.50
C LYS A 90 -7.82 13.65 0.67
N LEU A 91 -8.32 13.55 1.90
CA LEU A 91 -7.52 13.88 3.10
C LEU A 91 -6.29 12.97 3.26
N ALA A 92 -6.39 11.70 2.87
CA ALA A 92 -5.24 10.80 2.86
C ALA A 92 -4.21 11.25 1.81
N ASN A 93 -4.66 11.59 0.59
CA ASN A 93 -3.83 12.08 -0.50
C ASN A 93 -3.04 13.33 -0.10
N GLU A 94 -3.70 14.30 0.55
CA GLU A 94 -3.05 15.51 1.04
C GLU A 94 -1.93 15.23 2.05
N GLN A 95 -2.12 14.26 2.95
CA GLN A 95 -1.08 13.88 3.92
C GLN A 95 0.08 13.12 3.26
N ILE A 96 -0.21 12.25 2.28
CA ILE A 96 0.79 11.50 1.52
C ILE A 96 1.65 12.46 0.70
N GLU A 97 1.03 13.42 0.02
CA GLU A 97 1.73 14.46 -0.75
C GLU A 97 2.64 15.29 0.15
N LYS A 98 2.12 15.81 1.27
CA LYS A 98 2.91 16.55 2.28
C LYS A 98 4.07 15.74 2.84
N ALA A 99 3.93 14.42 2.96
CA ALA A 99 4.97 13.54 3.47
C ALA A 99 6.07 13.23 2.44
N GLY A 100 5.90 13.62 1.17
CA GLY A 100 6.88 13.41 0.09
C GLY A 100 6.38 12.59 -1.09
N GLY A 101 5.09 12.23 -1.12
CA GLY A 101 4.45 11.55 -2.26
C GLY A 101 5.16 10.26 -2.65
N LEU A 102 5.59 10.17 -3.91
CA LEU A 102 6.28 9.02 -4.51
C LEU A 102 7.55 8.57 -3.77
N LYS A 103 8.15 9.45 -2.96
CA LYS A 103 9.34 9.12 -2.14
C LYS A 103 8.98 8.34 -0.87
N THR A 104 7.70 8.15 -0.59
CA THR A 104 7.19 7.47 0.60
C THR A 104 6.51 6.15 0.24
N SER A 105 6.67 5.14 1.09
CA SER A 105 5.84 3.93 1.02
C SER A 105 4.55 4.18 1.79
N SER A 106 3.48 4.49 1.06
CA SER A 106 2.18 4.87 1.62
C SER A 106 1.11 3.81 1.37
N ILE A 107 0.29 3.56 2.39
CA ILE A 107 -0.80 2.58 2.34
C ILE A 107 -2.07 3.22 2.88
N ILE A 108 -3.15 3.06 2.12
CA ILE A 108 -4.50 3.45 2.52
C ILE A 108 -5.31 2.17 2.73
N ILE A 109 -5.96 2.05 3.88
CA ILE A 109 -6.89 0.97 4.20
C ILE A 109 -8.25 1.62 4.42
N ALA A 110 -9.17 1.45 3.46
CA ALA A 110 -10.53 1.97 3.55
C ALA A 110 -11.45 0.89 4.13
N LEU A 111 -12.13 1.21 5.24
CA LEU A 111 -13.13 0.33 5.85
C LEU A 111 -14.52 0.89 5.57
N THR A 112 -15.33 0.12 4.85
CA THR A 112 -16.66 0.56 4.40
C THR A 112 -17.50 -0.65 3.99
N ASP A 113 -18.82 -0.50 4.00
CA ASP A 113 -19.75 -1.42 3.36
C ASP A 113 -19.86 -1.17 1.84
N GLY A 114 -19.15 -0.20 1.27
CA GLY A 114 -19.09 0.00 -0.19
C GLY A 114 -20.43 0.33 -0.85
N LYS A 115 -21.46 0.68 -0.08
CA LYS A 115 -22.76 1.12 -0.59
C LYS A 115 -22.68 2.61 -0.90
N LEU A 116 -22.11 2.92 -2.05
CA LEU A 116 -21.96 4.30 -2.51
C LEU A 116 -23.08 4.63 -3.51
N ASP A 117 -23.72 5.77 -3.29
CA ASP A 117 -24.86 6.23 -4.09
C ASP A 117 -24.50 7.33 -5.10
N GLY A 118 -25.29 7.41 -6.17
CA GLY A 118 -25.19 8.47 -7.16
C GLY A 118 -23.80 8.57 -7.82
N LEU A 119 -23.18 9.76 -7.73
CA LEU A 119 -21.87 10.03 -8.33
C LEU A 119 -20.68 9.68 -7.42
N VAL A 120 -20.94 9.28 -6.16
CA VAL A 120 -19.90 8.96 -5.18
C VAL A 120 -18.94 7.85 -5.67
N PRO A 121 -19.37 6.76 -6.33
CA PRO A 121 -18.45 5.78 -6.91
C PRO A 121 -17.42 6.41 -7.86
N SER A 122 -17.85 7.30 -8.75
CA SER A 122 -16.97 7.96 -9.73
C SER A 122 -15.93 8.86 -9.05
N TYR A 123 -16.34 9.59 -8.01
CA TYR A 123 -15.42 10.41 -7.22
C TYR A 123 -14.43 9.56 -6.42
N ALA A 124 -14.89 8.44 -5.85
CA ALA A 124 -14.03 7.51 -5.13
C ALA A 124 -12.95 6.90 -6.03
N GLU A 125 -13.34 6.45 -7.22
CA GLU A 125 -12.41 5.92 -8.23
C GLU A 125 -11.37 6.96 -8.66
N LYS A 126 -11.80 8.22 -8.83
CA LYS A 126 -10.91 9.33 -9.16
C LYS A 126 -9.88 9.58 -8.05
N GLU A 127 -10.33 9.70 -6.79
CA GLU A 127 -9.41 9.94 -5.67
C GLU A 127 -8.48 8.76 -5.41
N ALA A 128 -8.95 7.52 -5.56
CA ALA A 128 -8.11 6.34 -5.46
C ALA A 128 -7.03 6.30 -6.57
N LYS A 129 -7.36 6.78 -7.78
CA LYS A 129 -6.37 6.93 -8.86
C LYS A 129 -5.31 7.97 -8.51
N ILE A 130 -5.70 9.06 -7.86
CA ILE A 130 -4.76 10.07 -7.35
C ILE A 130 -3.84 9.43 -6.29
N SER A 131 -4.40 8.68 -5.33
CA SER A 131 -3.61 7.94 -4.33
C SER A 131 -2.55 7.06 -4.98
N ARG A 132 -2.94 6.27 -5.99
CA ARG A 132 -2.02 5.41 -6.75
C ARG A 132 -0.96 6.20 -7.50
N SER A 133 -1.30 7.38 -8.04
CA SER A 133 -0.34 8.24 -8.73
C SER A 133 0.72 8.84 -7.79
N LEU A 134 0.38 9.01 -6.52
CA LEU A 134 1.30 9.40 -5.44
C LEU A 134 2.15 8.23 -4.91
N GLY A 135 2.02 7.03 -5.49
CA GLY A 135 2.75 5.83 -5.07
C GLY A 135 2.07 5.05 -3.94
N ALA A 136 0.87 5.46 -3.51
CA ALA A 136 0.15 4.76 -2.46
C ALA A 136 -0.52 3.48 -2.96
N ARG A 137 -0.71 2.54 -2.04
CA ARG A 137 -1.47 1.29 -2.24
C ARG A 137 -2.81 1.40 -1.56
N VAL A 138 -3.89 1.08 -2.27
CA VAL A 138 -5.25 1.22 -1.73
C VAL A 138 -5.85 -0.16 -1.48
N TYR A 139 -6.20 -0.44 -0.22
CA TYR A 139 -6.89 -1.65 0.22
C TYR A 139 -8.29 -1.30 0.67
N CYS A 140 -9.24 -2.19 0.41
CA CYS A 140 -10.62 -2.06 0.86
C CYS A 140 -11.00 -3.21 1.77
N VAL A 141 -11.65 -2.88 2.88
CA VAL A 141 -12.15 -3.85 3.86
C VAL A 141 -13.67 -3.70 3.90
N GLY A 142 -14.33 -4.68 3.32
CA GLY A 142 -15.78 -4.74 3.15
C GLY A 142 -16.48 -5.17 4.42
N VAL A 143 -17.28 -4.29 5.02
CA VAL A 143 -18.00 -4.56 6.27
C VAL A 143 -19.45 -4.95 5.94
N LEU A 144 -20.00 -5.95 6.65
CA LEU A 144 -21.37 -6.46 6.44
C LEU A 144 -21.62 -6.96 5.00
N ASP A 145 -22.74 -6.57 4.39
CA ASP A 145 -23.19 -6.90 3.04
C ASP A 145 -22.65 -5.87 2.05
N PHE A 146 -21.32 -5.84 1.92
CA PHE A 146 -20.66 -4.84 1.12
C PHE A 146 -20.74 -5.10 -0.39
N GLU A 147 -20.68 -4.03 -1.19
CA GLU A 147 -20.72 -4.15 -2.65
C GLU A 147 -19.32 -4.42 -3.23
N GLN A 148 -19.01 -5.71 -3.46
CA GLN A 148 -17.70 -6.17 -3.94
C GLN A 148 -17.22 -5.41 -5.18
N ALA A 149 -18.07 -5.25 -6.19
CA ALA A 149 -17.68 -4.63 -7.46
C ALA A 149 -17.30 -3.15 -7.30
N GLN A 150 -17.84 -2.44 -6.30
CA GLN A 150 -17.46 -1.06 -6.02
C GLN A 150 -16.09 -0.99 -5.32
N LEU A 151 -15.87 -1.85 -4.32
CA LEU A 151 -14.59 -1.89 -3.60
C LEU A 151 -13.44 -2.30 -4.52
N GLU A 152 -13.66 -3.19 -5.48
CA GLU A 152 -12.66 -3.60 -6.47
C GLU A 152 -12.19 -2.47 -7.39
N ARG A 153 -13.05 -1.47 -7.64
CA ARG A 153 -12.67 -0.29 -8.45
C ARG A 153 -11.89 0.75 -7.65
N ILE A 154 -12.06 0.75 -6.33
CA ILE A 154 -11.35 1.65 -5.42
C ILE A 154 -9.98 1.06 -5.04
N ALA A 155 -9.93 -0.23 -4.68
CA ALA A 155 -8.69 -0.96 -4.42
C ALA A 155 -7.78 -1.06 -5.66
N ASP A 156 -6.51 -1.43 -5.51
CA ASP A 156 -5.65 -1.63 -6.69
C ASP A 156 -5.97 -2.94 -7.45
N SER A 157 -6.49 -3.95 -6.74
CA SER A 157 -6.94 -5.21 -7.34
C SER A 157 -7.98 -5.94 -6.48
N LYS A 158 -8.62 -6.96 -7.08
CA LYS A 158 -9.58 -7.82 -6.38
C LYS A 158 -8.98 -8.55 -5.17
N GLU A 159 -7.68 -8.87 -5.22
CA GLU A 159 -6.95 -9.52 -4.13
C GLU A 159 -6.71 -8.58 -2.93
N GLN A 160 -6.99 -7.28 -3.09
CA GLN A 160 -6.86 -6.27 -2.04
C GLN A 160 -8.21 -5.84 -1.46
N VAL A 161 -9.29 -6.55 -1.82
CA VAL A 161 -10.62 -6.41 -1.21
C VAL A 161 -10.84 -7.57 -0.25
N PHE A 162 -11.09 -7.25 1.01
CA PHE A 162 -11.22 -8.25 2.07
C PHE A 162 -12.58 -8.17 2.76
N PRO A 163 -13.36 -9.26 2.80
CA PRO A 163 -14.61 -9.30 3.55
C PRO A 163 -14.35 -9.37 5.06
N VAL A 164 -15.17 -8.68 5.87
CA VAL A 164 -15.19 -8.82 7.34
C VAL A 164 -16.19 -9.91 7.76
N THR A 165 -16.18 -11.06 7.09
CA THR A 165 -17.07 -12.19 7.43
C THR A 165 -16.65 -12.94 8.71
N GLY A 166 -15.51 -12.59 9.33
CA GLY A 166 -14.99 -13.21 10.55
C GLY A 166 -14.48 -12.23 11.61
N GLY A 167 -14.91 -10.96 11.57
CA GLY A 167 -14.37 -9.91 12.44
C GLY A 167 -12.88 -9.62 12.19
N PHE A 168 -12.12 -9.23 13.23
CA PHE A 168 -10.72 -8.79 13.12
C PHE A 168 -9.74 -9.80 12.49
N GLN A 169 -10.09 -11.09 12.36
CA GLN A 169 -9.21 -12.09 11.73
C GLN A 169 -8.92 -11.77 10.26
N ALA A 170 -9.87 -11.18 9.54
CA ALA A 170 -9.66 -10.71 8.16
C ALA A 170 -8.58 -9.62 8.08
N LEU A 171 -8.55 -8.73 9.07
CA LEU A 171 -7.55 -7.67 9.21
C LEU A 171 -6.18 -8.15 9.65
N LYS A 172 -6.09 -9.21 10.46
CA LYS A 172 -4.81 -9.87 10.71
C LYS A 172 -4.20 -10.39 9.41
N GLY A 173 -5.03 -10.91 8.50
CA GLY A 173 -4.67 -11.26 7.13
C GLY A 173 -4.19 -10.05 6.32
N ILE A 174 -4.93 -8.93 6.35
CA ILE A 174 -4.55 -7.67 5.70
C ILE A 174 -3.21 -7.14 6.23
N ILE A 175 -3.02 -7.09 7.54
CA ILE A 175 -1.76 -6.66 8.15
C ILE A 175 -0.64 -7.58 7.75
N ASN A 176 -0.83 -8.90 7.84
CA ASN A 176 0.20 -9.84 7.43
C ASN A 176 0.50 -9.74 5.93
N SER A 177 -0.50 -9.48 5.09
CA SER A 177 -0.35 -9.23 3.66
C SER A 177 0.35 -7.91 3.40
N ILE A 178 0.01 -6.84 4.13
CA ILE A 178 0.67 -5.54 4.07
C ILE A 178 2.12 -5.67 4.51
N LEU A 179 2.41 -6.39 5.61
CA LEU A 179 3.76 -6.65 6.08
C LEU A 179 4.53 -7.49 5.07
N ALA A 180 3.95 -8.58 4.55
CA ALA A 180 4.58 -9.40 3.52
C ALA A 180 4.86 -8.62 2.22
N GLN A 181 3.97 -7.71 1.83
CA GLN A 181 4.08 -6.91 0.61
C GLN A 181 4.89 -5.60 0.81
N SER A 182 5.07 -5.13 2.05
CA SER A 182 5.88 -3.94 2.39
C SER A 182 7.30 -4.30 2.81
N CYS A 183 7.54 -5.55 3.23
CA CYS A 183 8.87 -6.10 3.47
C CYS A 183 9.53 -6.58 2.16
N THR A 184 9.32 -5.85 1.06
CA THR A 184 10.11 -6.08 -0.16
C THR A 184 11.49 -5.51 0.11
N GLU A 185 12.44 -6.38 0.41
CA GLU A 185 13.78 -6.01 0.86
C GLU A 185 14.77 -6.88 0.12
N ILE A 186 15.81 -6.26 -0.45
CA ILE A 186 16.96 -6.99 -0.96
C ILE A 186 17.90 -7.21 0.21
N LEU A 187 18.15 -8.48 0.53
CA LEU A 187 19.02 -8.88 1.63
C LEU A 187 20.46 -9.08 1.16
N GLU A 188 20.63 -9.56 -0.07
CA GLU A 188 21.93 -9.95 -0.60
C GLU A 188 21.98 -9.82 -2.12
N LEU A 189 23.15 -9.46 -2.63
CA LEU A 189 23.50 -9.47 -4.05
C LEU A 189 24.62 -10.47 -4.30
N ARG A 190 24.50 -11.28 -5.36
CA ARG A 190 25.57 -12.17 -5.84
C ARG A 190 25.74 -12.13 -7.36
N PRO A 191 26.97 -12.20 -7.88
CA PRO A 191 28.23 -12.12 -7.14
C PRO A 191 28.57 -10.67 -6.75
N SER A 192 29.30 -10.46 -5.65
CA SER A 192 29.78 -9.13 -5.24
C SER A 192 31.09 -8.72 -5.93
N SER A 193 31.76 -9.65 -6.61
CA SER A 193 32.98 -9.42 -7.39
C SER A 193 32.98 -10.31 -8.63
N VAL A 194 33.47 -9.77 -9.75
CA VAL A 194 33.46 -10.42 -11.06
C VAL A 194 34.79 -10.20 -11.79
N CYS A 195 35.14 -11.13 -12.67
CA CYS A 195 36.30 -11.01 -13.52
C CYS A 195 36.09 -9.97 -14.62
N VAL A 196 37.11 -9.17 -14.89
CA VAL A 196 37.11 -8.23 -16.01
C VAL A 196 36.92 -8.97 -17.33
N GLY A 197 36.00 -8.49 -18.18
CA GLY A 197 35.74 -9.01 -19.51
C GLY A 197 34.83 -10.25 -19.56
N GLU A 198 34.40 -10.79 -18.42
CA GLU A 198 33.49 -11.94 -18.38
C GLU A 198 32.02 -11.51 -18.30
N GLU A 199 31.14 -12.26 -18.99
CA GLU A 199 29.69 -12.10 -18.84
C GLU A 199 29.22 -12.71 -17.52
N PHE A 200 28.32 -12.01 -16.83
CA PHE A 200 27.74 -12.50 -15.58
C PHE A 200 26.28 -12.09 -15.44
N GLN A 201 25.61 -12.75 -14.51
CA GLN A 201 24.24 -12.42 -14.11
C GLN A 201 24.22 -12.07 -12.63
N ILE A 202 23.35 -11.13 -12.28
CA ILE A 202 23.16 -10.73 -10.88
C ILE A 202 21.95 -11.46 -10.34
N VAL A 203 22.18 -12.22 -9.28
CA VAL A 203 21.14 -12.81 -8.44
C VAL A 203 20.96 -11.90 -7.25
N LEU A 204 19.77 -11.31 -7.14
CA LEU A 204 19.35 -10.58 -5.95
C LEU A 204 18.51 -11.53 -5.11
N ASN A 205 18.89 -11.69 -3.85
CA ASN A 205 18.14 -12.45 -2.86
C ASN A 205 17.48 -11.51 -1.88
N GLY A 206 16.24 -11.81 -1.52
CA GLY A 206 15.47 -10.95 -0.66
C GLY A 206 14.14 -11.56 -0.27
N ARG A 207 13.19 -10.68 0.04
CA ARG A 207 11.83 -11.06 0.44
C ARG A 207 10.82 -10.31 -0.40
N GLY A 208 9.70 -10.95 -0.72
CA GLY A 208 8.52 -10.27 -1.25
C GLY A 208 8.63 -9.72 -2.68
N PHE A 209 9.57 -10.17 -3.51
CA PHE A 209 9.79 -9.61 -4.86
C PHE A 209 8.57 -9.80 -5.79
N SER A 210 8.02 -11.02 -5.85
CA SER A 210 6.77 -11.32 -6.56
C SER A 210 5.57 -10.46 -6.13
N LEU A 211 5.57 -9.99 -4.88
CA LEU A 211 4.48 -9.20 -4.29
C LEU A 211 4.61 -7.71 -4.58
N GLY A 212 5.85 -7.18 -4.69
CA GLY A 212 6.13 -5.82 -5.13
C GLY A 212 5.93 -5.64 -6.64
N SER A 213 6.18 -6.68 -7.42
CA SER A 213 6.07 -6.71 -8.88
C SER A 213 4.62 -6.61 -9.39
N ARG A 214 4.03 -5.40 -9.38
CA ARG A 214 2.77 -5.13 -10.10
C ARG A 214 2.95 -5.43 -11.59
N LYS A 215 2.00 -6.18 -12.20
CA LYS A 215 1.72 -6.29 -13.66
C LYS A 215 2.82 -5.70 -14.60
N GLY A 216 4.04 -6.22 -14.51
CA GLY A 216 5.11 -6.01 -15.49
C GLY A 216 5.95 -4.71 -15.45
N SER A 217 6.41 -4.19 -14.31
CA SER A 217 7.50 -3.20 -14.38
C SER A 217 8.49 -3.25 -13.21
N VAL A 218 9.11 -4.41 -12.99
CA VAL A 218 10.35 -4.46 -12.22
C VAL A 218 11.49 -4.02 -13.12
N LEU A 219 12.31 -3.09 -12.63
CA LEU A 219 13.45 -2.55 -13.36
C LEU A 219 14.70 -2.71 -12.48
N CYS A 220 15.72 -3.37 -13.00
CA CYS A 220 17.06 -3.37 -12.41
C CYS A 220 17.85 -2.25 -13.10
N THR A 221 18.24 -1.24 -12.35
CA THR A 221 19.00 -0.09 -12.84
C THR A 221 20.42 -0.17 -12.31
N TYR A 222 21.36 -0.16 -13.24
CA TYR A 222 22.78 -0.21 -12.98
C TYR A 222 23.40 1.15 -13.20
N THR A 223 24.31 1.54 -12.32
CA THR A 223 25.16 2.72 -12.49
C THR A 223 26.62 2.27 -12.48
N VAL A 224 27.30 2.37 -13.63
CA VAL A 224 28.73 2.04 -13.75
C VAL A 224 29.55 3.28 -13.39
N ASN A 225 30.45 3.16 -12.41
CA ASN A 225 31.35 4.24 -11.98
C ASN A 225 30.66 5.59 -11.78
N GLU A 226 29.43 5.62 -11.26
CA GLU A 226 28.62 6.83 -11.07
C GLU A 226 28.34 7.67 -12.33
N THR A 227 28.64 7.16 -13.53
CA THR A 227 28.60 7.94 -14.78
C THR A 227 27.51 7.45 -15.72
N TYR A 228 27.49 6.16 -16.02
CA TYR A 228 26.57 5.58 -17.00
C TYR A 228 25.49 4.76 -16.32
N THR A 229 24.23 5.05 -16.65
CA THR A 229 23.08 4.30 -16.14
C THR A 229 22.44 3.43 -17.21
N LYS A 230 22.12 2.18 -16.86
CA LYS A 230 21.40 1.25 -17.75
C LYS A 230 20.31 0.54 -16.97
N SER A 231 19.10 0.56 -17.51
CA SER A 231 17.96 -0.13 -16.94
C SER A 231 17.57 -1.34 -17.77
N VAL A 232 17.32 -2.46 -17.11
CA VAL A 232 16.91 -3.72 -17.73
C VAL A 232 15.70 -4.32 -17.01
N MET A 233 14.94 -5.14 -17.73
CA MET A 233 13.94 -6.00 -17.11
C MET A 233 14.61 -7.28 -16.58
N PRO A 234 14.21 -7.78 -15.40
CA PRO A 234 14.71 -9.05 -14.90
C PRO A 234 14.27 -10.21 -15.80
N VAL A 235 15.12 -11.25 -15.88
CA VAL A 235 14.83 -12.50 -16.60
C VAL A 235 13.78 -13.32 -15.85
N SER A 236 13.89 -13.36 -14.52
CA SER A 236 12.95 -14.04 -13.64
C SER A 236 12.74 -13.26 -12.35
N VAL A 237 11.52 -13.32 -11.82
CA VAL A 237 11.13 -12.75 -10.54
C VAL A 237 10.39 -13.82 -9.75
N GLU A 238 11.05 -14.39 -8.76
CA GLU A 238 10.45 -15.35 -7.84
C GLU A 238 10.02 -14.64 -6.55
N HIS A 239 9.59 -15.39 -5.53
CA HIS A 239 9.16 -14.80 -4.27
C HIS A 239 10.32 -14.17 -3.49
N ASN A 240 11.47 -14.84 -3.46
CA ASN A 240 12.64 -14.47 -2.65
C ASN A 240 13.93 -14.26 -3.45
N SER A 241 13.88 -14.39 -4.77
CA SER A 241 15.02 -14.21 -5.65
C SER A 241 14.59 -13.55 -6.95
N MET A 242 15.49 -12.79 -7.56
CA MET A 242 15.29 -12.25 -8.91
C MET A 242 16.61 -12.26 -9.66
N LEU A 243 16.53 -12.52 -10.96
CA LEU A 243 17.68 -12.61 -11.85
C LEU A 243 17.68 -11.41 -12.79
N CYS A 244 18.69 -10.56 -12.67
CA CYS A 244 18.88 -9.42 -13.57
C CYS A 244 20.10 -9.63 -14.47
N PRO A 245 19.98 -9.44 -15.79
CA PRO A 245 21.12 -9.50 -16.70
C PRO A 245 21.99 -8.26 -16.51
N ALA A 246 23.30 -8.42 -16.34
CA ALA A 246 24.22 -7.33 -16.02
C ALA A 246 25.08 -6.95 -17.24
N PRO A 247 25.56 -5.69 -17.33
CA PRO A 247 26.60 -5.34 -18.29
C PRO A 247 27.97 -5.90 -17.86
N THR A 248 28.79 -6.28 -18.85
CA THR A 248 30.20 -6.65 -18.62
C THR A 248 30.99 -5.45 -18.13
N LEU A 249 31.91 -5.69 -17.18
CA LEU A 249 32.88 -4.70 -16.71
C LEU A 249 34.22 -4.95 -17.41
N HIS A 250 34.88 -3.90 -17.88
CA HIS A 250 36.04 -3.95 -18.77
C HIS A 250 37.34 -3.47 -18.13
N GLU A 251 37.29 -2.79 -16.99
CA GLU A 251 38.49 -2.32 -16.29
C GLU A 251 38.53 -2.83 -14.84
N VAL A 252 39.73 -3.12 -14.34
CA VAL A 252 39.91 -3.53 -12.94
C VAL A 252 39.58 -2.35 -12.04
N GLY A 253 38.77 -2.59 -11.00
CA GLY A 253 38.31 -1.55 -10.08
C GLY A 253 37.03 -0.84 -10.50
N GLU A 254 36.45 -1.16 -11.66
CA GLU A 254 35.11 -0.69 -12.00
C GLU A 254 34.09 -1.14 -10.96
N THR A 255 33.15 -0.25 -10.66
CA THR A 255 32.06 -0.50 -9.73
C THR A 255 30.72 -0.42 -10.45
N LEU A 256 29.85 -1.36 -10.13
CA LEU A 256 28.48 -1.43 -10.63
C LEU A 256 27.53 -1.29 -9.45
N ASP A 257 26.92 -0.12 -9.32
CA ASP A 257 25.85 0.11 -8.35
C ASP A 257 24.53 -0.41 -8.92
N VAL A 258 23.86 -1.27 -8.15
CA VAL A 258 22.62 -1.93 -8.51
C VAL A 258 21.48 -1.41 -7.65
N SER A 259 20.46 -0.88 -8.32
CA SER A 259 19.21 -0.43 -7.71
C SER A 259 18.00 -1.11 -8.35
N VAL A 260 16.98 -1.42 -7.54
CA VAL A 260 15.75 -2.05 -8.04
C VAL A 260 14.53 -1.19 -7.77
N SER A 261 13.68 -1.11 -8.78
CA SER A 261 12.36 -0.50 -8.70
C SER A 261 11.28 -1.52 -9.05
N PHE A 262 10.24 -1.60 -8.23
CA PHE A 262 9.08 -2.49 -8.44
C PHE A 262 7.87 -1.77 -9.04
N ASN A 263 8.02 -0.50 -9.44
CA ASN A 263 6.96 0.35 -10.00
C ASN A 263 7.39 1.09 -11.27
N GLY A 264 8.27 0.48 -12.07
CA GLY A 264 8.71 1.01 -13.36
C GLY A 264 9.65 2.20 -13.25
N GLY A 265 10.52 2.21 -12.23
CA GLY A 265 11.55 3.24 -12.04
C GLY A 265 11.08 4.49 -11.27
N LYS A 266 9.83 4.53 -10.79
CA LYS A 266 9.26 5.71 -10.11
C LYS A 266 9.73 5.89 -8.67
N SER A 267 10.03 4.79 -7.98
CA SER A 267 10.67 4.79 -6.67
C SER A 267 11.72 3.68 -6.57
N VAL A 268 12.87 4.01 -6.00
CA VAL A 268 13.92 3.04 -5.66
C VAL A 268 13.59 2.45 -4.29
N ILE A 269 13.54 1.12 -4.17
CA ILE A 269 13.18 0.43 -2.92
C ILE A 269 14.42 -0.09 -2.19
N SER A 270 15.55 -0.26 -2.86
CA SER A 270 16.78 -0.80 -2.27
C SER A 270 17.90 0.23 -2.15
N SER A 271 18.72 0.09 -1.11
CA SER A 271 20.05 0.71 -1.05
C SER A 271 20.93 0.21 -2.18
N SER A 272 21.80 1.08 -2.68
CA SER A 272 22.85 0.79 -3.66
C SER A 272 23.69 -0.42 -3.24
N LEU A 273 23.62 -1.51 -4.02
CA LEU A 273 24.44 -2.72 -3.82
C LEU A 273 25.54 -2.71 -4.88
N ILE A 274 26.79 -2.91 -4.48
CA ILE A 274 27.95 -2.71 -5.36
C ILE A 274 28.54 -4.06 -5.78
N VAL A 275 28.79 -4.21 -7.08
CA VAL A 275 29.67 -5.25 -7.63
C VAL A 275 30.99 -4.61 -8.05
N THR A 276 32.11 -5.27 -7.80
CA THR A 276 33.45 -4.77 -8.16
C THR A 276 34.13 -5.68 -9.17
N ALA A 277 34.70 -5.10 -10.23
CA ALA A 277 35.53 -5.82 -11.19
C ALA A 277 36.94 -6.06 -10.62
N THR A 278 37.40 -7.31 -10.70
CA THR A 278 38.71 -7.75 -10.22
C THR A 278 39.49 -8.48 -11.31
N GLU A 279 40.80 -8.57 -11.11
CA GLU A 279 41.65 -9.44 -11.91
C GLU A 279 41.39 -10.91 -11.54
N CYS A 280 41.39 -11.76 -12.56
CA CYS A 280 41.31 -13.20 -12.52
C CYS A 280 42.45 -13.73 -13.42
#